data_AF-A0A8C5E9K1-F1
#
_entry.id   AF-A0A8C5E9K1-F1
#
_cell.length_a   1.000
_cell.length_b   1.000
_cell.length_c   1.000
_cell.angle_alpha   90.00
_cell.angle_beta   90.00
_cell.angle_gamma   90.00
#
_symmetry.space_group_name_H-M   'P 1'
#
loop_
_entity.id
_entity.type
_entity.pdbx_description
1 polymer ?
#
loop_
_entity_poly.entity_id
_entity_poly.type
_entity_poly.pdbx_seq_one_letter_code
_entity_poly.pdbx_strand_id
1 'polypeptide(L)'
;MFSFSLQVKAFVVQDIPLYHNLVMKHIPGADPELVLLNHYYEELDRIALSDMTQSEINELLGKLGFYRKAEADDQVPEEFRFSPAKDSPFKEEPSSVATETEASKESEVQHSDL
;
A
#
# COMPACT_ATOMS: atom_id res chain seq x y z
N MET A 1 28.37 -1.76 -18.98
CA MET A 1 27.30 -2.73 -19.29
C MET A 1 26.43 -2.76 -18.04
N PHE A 2 25.22 -2.17 -18.07
CA PHE A 2 24.32 -2.16 -16.91
C PHE A 2 23.88 -3.58 -16.63
N SER A 3 24.50 -4.23 -15.65
CA SER A 3 24.18 -5.62 -15.33
C SER A 3 23.19 -5.65 -14.17
N PHE A 4 21.92 -5.34 -14.46
CA PHE A 4 20.86 -5.88 -13.62
C PHE A 4 21.05 -7.40 -13.59
N SER A 5 21.21 -7.98 -12.41
CA SER A 5 21.21 -9.43 -12.29
C SER A 5 19.88 -9.97 -12.84
N LEU A 6 19.90 -11.16 -13.46
CA LEU A 6 18.68 -11.76 -14.01
C LEU A 6 17.57 -11.87 -12.95
N GLN A 7 17.95 -12.01 -11.69
CA GLN A 7 17.06 -12.08 -10.54
C GLN A 7 16.34 -10.75 -10.26
N VAL A 8 17.08 -9.64 -10.23
CA VAL A 8 16.47 -8.31 -10.03
C VAL A 8 15.56 -7.96 -11.20
N LYS A 9 15.94 -8.34 -12.43
CA LYS A 9 15.08 -8.13 -13.60
C LYS A 9 13.78 -8.95 -13.51
N ALA A 10 13.84 -10.20 -13.05
CA ALA A 10 12.65 -11.02 -12.85
C ALA A 10 11.71 -10.38 -11.81
N PHE A 11 12.25 -9.95 -10.67
CA PHE A 11 11.51 -9.21 -9.65
C PHE A 11 10.80 -7.97 -10.23
N VAL A 12 11.52 -7.17 -11.01
CA VAL A 12 10.98 -5.94 -11.62
C VAL A 12 9.78 -6.22 -12.53
N VAL A 13 9.86 -7.27 -13.34
CA VAL A 13 8.84 -7.56 -14.37
C VAL A 13 7.67 -8.35 -13.79
N GLN A 14 7.94 -9.28 -12.88
CA GLN A 14 6.96 -10.26 -12.41
C GLN A 14 6.32 -9.87 -11.09
N ASP A 15 7.10 -9.31 -10.15
CA ASP A 15 6.66 -9.13 -8.77
C ASP A 15 6.20 -7.71 -8.47
N ILE A 16 6.88 -6.68 -8.98
CA ILE A 16 6.48 -5.27 -8.73
C ILE A 16 4.99 -5.02 -9.00
N PRO A 17 4.38 -5.49 -10.11
CA PRO A 17 2.95 -5.27 -10.37
C PRO A 17 2.01 -5.85 -9.29
N LEU A 18 2.48 -6.85 -8.54
CA LEU A 18 1.71 -7.53 -7.51
C LEU A 18 1.77 -6.78 -6.16
N TYR A 19 2.76 -5.93 -5.93
CA TYR A 19 2.91 -5.23 -4.67
C TYR A 19 2.14 -3.91 -4.65
N HIS A 20 1.38 -3.68 -3.57
CA HIS A 20 0.75 -2.38 -3.30
C HIS A 20 1.79 -1.35 -2.87
N ASN A 21 1.61 -0.09 -3.29
CA ASN A 21 2.50 1.04 -2.96
C ASN A 21 3.98 0.82 -3.33
N LEU A 22 4.28 -0.04 -4.31
CA LEU A 22 5.62 -0.24 -4.84
C LEU A 22 5.65 0.16 -6.32
N VAL A 23 6.59 1.04 -6.68
CA VAL A 23 6.73 1.53 -8.06
C VAL A 23 8.18 1.43 -8.54
N MET A 24 8.36 0.94 -9.76
CA MET A 24 9.67 0.97 -10.40
C MET A 24 9.94 2.36 -10.99
N LYS A 25 11.12 2.92 -10.71
CA LYS A 25 11.66 4.08 -11.42
C LYS A 25 12.95 3.66 -12.12
N HIS A 26 13.01 3.87 -13.44
CA HIS A 26 14.19 3.57 -14.22
C HIS A 26 15.13 4.78 -14.23
N ILE A 27 16.30 4.62 -13.59
CA ILE A 27 17.37 5.62 -13.56
C ILE A 27 18.58 5.05 -14.33
N PRO A 28 18.88 5.55 -15.53
CA PRO A 28 20.07 5.12 -16.28
C PRO A 28 21.33 5.45 -15.48
N GLY A 29 22.30 4.54 -15.39
CA GLY A 29 23.52 4.83 -14.62
C GLY A 29 23.58 4.20 -13.24
N ALA A 30 22.43 3.95 -12.63
CA ALA A 30 22.35 3.59 -11.22
C ALA A 30 22.21 2.08 -11.02
N ASP A 31 22.75 1.61 -9.90
CA ASP A 31 22.47 0.28 -9.38
C ASP A 31 21.01 0.20 -8.87
N PRO A 32 20.38 -0.98 -8.87
CA PRO A 32 19.05 -1.15 -8.33
C PRO A 32 19.00 -0.97 -6.82
N GLU A 33 18.12 -0.08 -6.36
CA GLU A 33 17.93 0.23 -4.95
C GLU A 33 16.43 0.25 -4.62
N LEU A 34 16.08 -0.26 -3.44
CA LEU A 34 14.78 -0.03 -2.82
C LEU A 34 14.89 1.24 -1.98
N VAL A 35 14.18 2.29 -2.41
CA VAL A 35 14.11 3.56 -1.68
C VAL A 35 12.78 3.61 -0.94
N LEU A 36 12.84 3.63 0.40
CA LEU A 36 11.66 3.72 1.25
C LEU A 36 11.32 5.19 1.48
N LEU A 37 10.08 5.56 1.15
CA LEU A 37 9.59 6.92 1.29
C LEU A 37 8.45 6.96 2.30
N ASN A 38 8.36 8.04 3.06
CA ASN A 38 7.14 8.33 3.81
C ASN A 38 6.06 8.95 2.90
N HIS A 39 4.90 9.24 3.48
CA HIS A 39 3.79 9.88 2.76
C HIS A 39 4.14 11.26 2.16
N TYR A 40 5.11 11.97 2.74
CA TYR A 40 5.58 13.27 2.26
C TYR A 40 6.72 13.15 1.24
N TYR A 41 6.97 11.94 0.73
CA TYR A 41 8.07 11.63 -0.20
C TYR A 41 9.47 11.89 0.36
N GLU A 42 9.61 11.95 1.69
CA GLU A 42 10.91 12.01 2.34
C GLU A 42 11.51 10.61 2.41
N GLU A 43 12.78 10.49 2.08
CA GLU A 43 13.53 9.23 2.15
C GLU A 43 13.73 8.82 3.60
N LEU A 44 13.21 7.64 3.94
CA LEU A 44 13.37 7.02 5.24
C LEU A 44 14.61 6.12 5.26
N ASP A 45 14.81 5.34 4.21
CA ASP A 45 15.91 4.39 4.09
C ASP A 45 16.16 4.02 2.62
N ARG A 46 17.35 3.46 2.35
CA ARG A 46 17.78 3.01 1.02
C ARG A 46 18.55 1.71 1.13
N ILE A 47 18.08 0.69 0.41
CA ILE A 47 18.62 -0.66 0.47
C ILE A 47 19.07 -1.08 -0.92
N ALA A 48 20.35 -1.45 -1.06
CA ALA A 48 20.88 -1.96 -2.32
C ALA A 48 20.32 -3.35 -2.64
N LEU A 49 19.86 -3.54 -3.87
CA LEU A 49 19.26 -4.82 -4.32
C LEU A 49 20.20 -5.63 -5.22
N SER A 50 21.35 -5.06 -5.64
CA SER A 50 22.25 -5.64 -6.65
C SER A 50 22.69 -7.07 -6.34
N ASP A 51 22.94 -7.37 -5.07
CA ASP A 51 23.44 -8.67 -4.60
C ASP A 51 22.32 -9.61 -4.10
N MET A 52 21.05 -9.19 -4.18
CA MET A 52 19.92 -9.97 -3.70
C MET A 52 19.26 -10.76 -4.83
N THR A 53 18.76 -11.94 -4.48
CA THR A 53 17.90 -12.76 -5.34
C THR A 53 16.46 -12.27 -5.30
N GLN A 54 15.66 -12.66 -6.30
CA GLN A 54 14.22 -12.35 -6.36
C GLN A 54 13.48 -12.76 -5.08
N SER A 55 13.76 -13.96 -4.55
CA SER A 55 13.15 -14.46 -3.31
C SER A 55 13.54 -13.62 -2.10
N GLU A 56 14.81 -13.25 -1.96
CA GLU A 56 15.26 -12.42 -0.84
C GLU A 56 14.63 -11.03 -0.87
N ILE A 57 14.45 -10.46 -2.06
CA ILE A 57 13.74 -9.17 -2.23
C ILE A 57 12.27 -9.32 -1.80
N ASN A 58 11.58 -10.38 -2.25
CA ASN A 58 10.20 -10.64 -1.86
C ASN A 58 10.05 -10.88 -0.34
N GLU A 59 10.99 -11.59 0.28
CA GLU A 59 11.05 -11.78 1.73
C GLU A 59 11.29 -10.46 2.48
N LEU A 60 12.18 -9.61 1.97
CA LEU A 60 12.42 -8.27 2.53
C LEU A 60 11.15 -7.43 2.52
N LEU A 61 10.45 -7.38 1.38
CA LEU A 61 9.18 -6.64 1.26
C LEU A 61 8.12 -7.16 2.23
N GLY A 62 8.03 -8.49 2.39
CA GLY A 62 7.13 -9.09 3.38
C GLY A 62 7.47 -8.67 4.81
N LYS A 63 8.75 -8.64 5.19
CA LYS A 63 9.21 -8.16 6.51
C LYS A 63 8.92 -6.67 6.73
N LEU A 64 8.99 -5.87 5.67
CA LEU A 64 8.66 -4.45 5.69
C LEU A 64 7.14 -4.18 5.73
N GLY A 65 6.31 -5.22 5.56
CA GLY A 65 4.85 -5.12 5.61
C GLY A 65 4.20 -4.69 4.30
N PHE A 66 4.89 -4.82 3.16
CA PHE A 66 4.26 -4.61 1.86
C PHE A 66 3.23 -5.70 1.59
N TYR A 67 2.04 -5.27 1.18
CA TYR A 67 0.99 -6.19 0.76
C TYR A 67 1.22 -6.66 -0.68
N ARG A 68 1.18 -7.98 -0.88
CA ARG A 68 1.24 -8.62 -2.20
C ARG A 68 -0.15 -9.12 -2.57
N LYS A 69 -0.65 -8.67 -3.72
CA LYS A 69 -1.88 -9.14 -4.35
C LYS A 69 -1.67 -10.53 -4.98
N ALA A 70 -2.75 -11.26 -5.20
CA ALA A 70 -2.68 -12.51 -5.96
C ALA A 70 -2.46 -12.22 -7.46
N GLU A 71 -3.23 -11.29 -8.01
CA GLU A 71 -3.08 -10.81 -9.39
C GLU A 71 -2.82 -9.29 -9.45
N ALA A 72 -2.27 -8.81 -10.57
CA ALA A 72 -1.89 -7.40 -10.71
C ALA A 72 -3.09 -6.44 -10.65
N ASP A 73 -4.26 -6.87 -11.11
CA ASP A 73 -5.48 -6.06 -11.15
C ASP A 73 -6.41 -6.26 -9.92
N ASP A 74 -6.00 -7.09 -8.96
CA ASP A 74 -6.79 -7.32 -7.75
C ASP A 74 -6.90 -6.06 -6.88
N GLN A 75 -8.05 -5.91 -6.22
CA GLN A 75 -8.27 -4.86 -5.25
C GLN A 75 -7.48 -5.15 -3.97
N VAL A 76 -6.95 -4.08 -3.36
CA VAL A 76 -6.28 -4.17 -2.06
C VAL A 76 -7.34 -4.16 -0.96
N PRO A 77 -7.36 -5.14 -0.04
CA PRO A 77 -8.29 -5.16 1.08
C PRO A 77 -8.13 -3.93 1.97
N GLU A 78 -9.21 -3.52 2.64
CA GLU A 78 -9.23 -2.31 3.48
C GLU A 78 -8.15 -2.32 4.57
N GLU A 79 -7.89 -3.50 5.15
CA GLU A 79 -6.85 -3.74 6.15
C GLU A 79 -5.43 -3.40 5.68
N PHE A 80 -5.18 -3.49 4.37
CA PHE A 80 -3.87 -3.26 3.75
C PHE A 80 -3.82 -1.98 2.92
N ARG A 81 -4.88 -1.15 2.97
CA ARG A 81 -5.01 0.07 2.15
C ARG A 81 -3.83 1.03 2.32
N PHE A 82 -3.29 1.09 3.54
CA PHE A 82 -2.16 1.95 3.90
C PHE A 82 -0.82 1.21 3.94
N SER A 83 -0.80 -0.12 3.80
CA SER A 83 0.44 -0.90 3.85
C SER A 83 1.47 -0.38 2.84
N PRO A 84 2.76 -0.31 3.22
CA PRO A 84 3.36 -0.77 4.48
C PRO A 84 3.18 0.19 5.69
N ALA A 85 2.61 1.38 5.51
CA ALA A 85 2.35 2.29 6.63
C ALA A 85 1.28 1.69 7.56
N LYS A 86 1.49 1.81 8.87
CA LYS A 86 0.58 1.27 9.89
C LYS A 86 -0.59 2.20 10.20
N ASP A 87 -0.42 3.50 9.95
CA ASP A 87 -1.39 4.54 10.29
C ASP A 87 -1.79 5.29 9.01
N SER A 88 -3.03 5.79 8.99
CA SER A 88 -3.47 6.71 7.95
C SER A 88 -2.58 7.98 8.01
N PRO A 89 -1.93 8.38 6.90
CA PRO A 89 -1.16 9.61 6.86
C PRO A 89 -2.05 10.86 7.01
N PHE A 90 -3.34 10.71 6.69
CA PHE A 90 -4.36 11.67 7.03
C PHE A 90 -4.79 11.35 8.46
N LYS A 91 -4.32 12.15 9.42
CA LYS A 91 -4.95 12.24 10.73
C LYS A 91 -6.41 12.62 10.49
N GLU A 92 -7.30 11.64 10.49
CA GLU A 92 -8.69 11.90 10.75
C GLU A 92 -8.74 12.34 12.22
N GLU A 93 -8.87 13.65 12.44
CA GLU A 93 -9.70 14.05 13.57
C GLU A 93 -11.03 13.30 13.41
N PRO A 94 -11.56 12.71 14.49
CA PRO A 94 -12.56 11.66 14.42
C PRO A 94 -13.76 12.13 13.59
N SER A 95 -13.91 11.57 12.39
CA SER A 95 -15.13 11.69 11.62
C SER A 95 -16.21 10.92 12.37
N SER A 96 -16.90 11.62 13.28
CA SER A 96 -18.28 11.31 13.61
C SER A 96 -19.09 11.24 12.31
N VAL A 97 -20.13 10.40 12.30
CA VAL A 97 -21.03 10.01 11.18
C VAL A 97 -20.56 8.69 10.52
N ALA A 98 -21.24 7.55 10.63
CA ALA A 98 -22.51 7.21 11.27
C ALA A 98 -22.58 5.69 11.51
N THR A 99 -23.06 5.29 12.69
CA THR A 99 -23.85 4.05 12.82
C THR A 99 -25.16 4.44 13.49
N GLU A 100 -26.02 5.11 12.73
CA GLU A 100 -27.44 5.14 13.03
C GLU A 100 -28.02 3.80 12.57
N THR A 101 -27.98 2.80 13.45
CA THR A 101 -28.82 1.61 13.34
C THR A 101 -29.97 1.77 14.34
N GLU A 102 -31.16 1.70 13.77
CA GLU A 102 -32.51 1.76 14.33
C GLU A 102 -32.68 1.20 15.76
N ALA A 103 -33.33 1.97 16.63
CA ALA A 103 -34.19 1.46 17.72
C ALA A 103 -35.15 2.55 18.24
N SER A 104 -36.35 2.59 17.63
CA SER A 104 -37.66 2.79 18.27
C SER A 104 -37.82 3.83 19.40
N LYS A 105 -38.59 4.89 19.10
CA LYS A 105 -39.74 5.32 19.92
C LYS A 105 -40.69 6.26 19.16
N GLU A 106 -41.84 5.67 18.87
CA GLU A 106 -43.15 6.23 18.56
C GLU A 106 -43.41 7.65 19.10
N SER A 107 -43.80 8.56 18.21
CA SER A 107 -44.64 9.71 18.57
C SER A 107 -45.66 9.96 17.47
N GLU A 108 -46.89 9.65 17.82
CA GLU A 108 -48.16 9.83 17.13
C GLU A 108 -48.32 11.27 16.61
N VAL A 109 -48.38 11.45 15.29
CA VAL A 109 -48.74 12.73 14.65
C VAL A 109 -50.24 12.69 14.36
N GLN A 110 -51.05 13.30 15.24
CA GLN A 110 -52.43 13.65 14.89
C GLN A 110 -52.39 14.82 13.89
N HIS A 111 -52.53 14.50 12.60
CA HIS A 111 -52.97 15.44 11.61
C HIS A 111 -54.50 15.63 11.75
N SER A 112 -54.95 16.82 12.13
CA SER A 112 -56.28 17.29 11.76
C SER A 112 -56.17 18.64 11.06
N ASP A 113 -56.37 18.59 9.74
CA ASP A 113 -56.73 19.68 8.85
C ASP A 113 -58.11 20.23 9.25
N LEU A 114 -58.21 21.54 9.57
CA LEU A 114 -59.21 22.49 9.04
C LEU A 114 -58.99 23.92 9.57
#